data_AF-U3U063-F1
#
_entry.id   AF-U3U063-F1
#
_cell.length_a   1.000
_cell.length_b   1.000
_cell.length_c   1.000
_cell.angle_alpha   90.00
_cell.angle_beta   90.00
_cell.angle_gamma   90.00
#
_symmetry.space_group_name_H-M   'P 1'
#
loop_
_entity.id
_entity.type
_entity.pdbx_description
1 polymer ?
#
loop_
_entity_poly.entity_id
_entity_poly.type
_entity_poly.pdbx_seq_one_letter_code
_entity_poly.pdbx_strand_id
1 'polypeptide(L)' 'MSPNNSIEAAIWVALGGRGTLIGPLLGAAIVNGAKSWFTVAFPEYWLFFLGLMFILVTLFLPRGVIGLLRRRRHD' A
#
# COMPACT_ATOMS: atom_id res chain seq x y z
N MET A 1 16.99 6.35 11.66
CA MET A 1 15.79 5.99 10.88
C MET A 1 16.26 5.18 9.69
N SER A 2 15.83 3.92 9.58
CA SER A 2 16.14 3.13 8.38
C SER A 2 15.32 3.68 7.20
N PRO A 3 15.88 3.76 5.97
CA PRO A 3 15.17 4.26 4.78
C PRO A 3 13.85 3.53 4.50
N ASN A 4 13.73 2.29 4.97
CA ASN A 4 12.58 1.40 4.80
C ASN A 4 11.27 2.02 5.31
N ASN A 5 11.30 2.74 6.43
CA ASN A 5 10.11 3.34 7.02
C ASN A 5 9.51 4.43 6.11
N SER A 6 10.35 5.16 5.39
CA SER A 6 9.91 6.19 4.45
C SER A 6 9.25 5.58 3.21
N ILE A 7 9.76 4.43 2.73
CA ILE A 7 9.18 3.71 1.59
C ILE A 7 7.81 3.13 1.97
N GLU A 8 7.70 2.55 3.17
CA GLU A 8 6.42 2.04 3.67
C GLU A 8 5.35 3.14 3.72
N ALA A 9 5.70 4.33 4.23
CA ALA A 9 4.78 5.47 4.26
C ALA A 9 4.32 5.90 2.85
N ALA A 10 5.24 5.94 1.87
CA ALA A 10 4.89 6.26 0.49
C ALA A 10 3.91 5.23 -0.11
N ILE A 11 4.10 3.95 0.22
CA ILE A 11 3.22 2.88 -0.25
C ILE A 11 1.85 2.92 0.42
N TRP A 12 1.76 3.25 1.71
CA TRP A 12 0.47 3.42 2.39
C TRP A 12 -0.41 4.43 1.64
N VAL A 13 0.19 5.55 1.24
CA VAL A 13 -0.50 6.60 0.47
C VAL A 13 -0.84 6.13 -0.95
N ALA A 14 0.10 5.47 -1.64
CA ALA A 14 -0.13 4.98 -3.01
C ALA A 14 -1.23 3.91 -3.07
N LEU A 15 -1.17 2.92 -2.17
CA LEU A 15 -2.13 1.82 -2.07
C LEU A 15 -3.50 2.32 -1.63
N GLY A 16 -3.53 3.16 -0.60
CA GLY A 16 -4.75 3.73 -0.05
C GLY A 16 -5.46 4.72 -0.97
N GLY A 17 -4.69 5.58 -1.63
CA GLY A 17 -5.14 6.65 -2.51
C GLY A 17 -4.81 8.04 -1.96
N ARG A 18 -4.18 8.86 -2.80
CA ARG A 18 -3.67 10.22 -2.50
C ARG A 18 -4.71 11.36 -2.42
N GLY A 19 -6.00 11.04 -2.30
CA GLY A 19 -7.09 12.03 -2.36
C GLY A 19 -7.83 12.26 -1.04
N THR A 20 -7.55 11.49 0.01
CA THR A 20 -8.20 11.60 1.32
C THR A 20 -7.24 11.17 2.44
N LEU A 21 -7.54 11.55 3.69
CA LEU A 21 -6.82 11.04 4.87
C LEU A 21 -7.12 9.55 5.16
N ILE A 22 -8.32 9.09 4.79
CA ILE A 22 -8.77 7.71 5.01
C ILE A 22 -7.99 6.74 4.11
N GLY A 23 -7.53 7.19 2.93
CA GLY A 23 -6.77 6.38 1.99
C GLY A 23 -5.51 5.83 2.62
N PRO A 24 -4.55 6.69 3.01
CA PRO A 24 -3.32 6.28 3.67
C PRO A 24 -3.57 5.42 4.92
N LEU A 25 -4.64 5.66 5.68
CA LEU A 25 -5.00 4.84 6.84
C LEU A 25 -5.35 3.40 6.45
N LEU A 26 -6.18 3.22 5.42
CA LEU A 26 -6.50 1.89 4.86
C LEU A 26 -5.27 1.23 4.24
N GLY A 27 -4.46 2.00 3.51
CA GLY A 27 -3.22 1.51 2.94
C GLY A 27 -2.24 1.03 4.02
N ALA A 28 -2.11 1.78 5.10
CA ALA A 28 -1.29 1.40 6.25
C ALA A 28 -1.81 0.12 6.90
N ALA A 29 -3.12 -0.03 7.10
CA ALA A 29 -3.70 -1.26 7.64
C ALA A 29 -3.38 -2.49 6.77
N ILE A 30 -3.55 -2.38 5.44
CA ILE A 30 -3.27 -3.47 4.50
C ILE A 30 -1.78 -3.81 4.50
N VAL A 31 -0.90 -2.81 4.37
CA VAL A 31 0.55 -3.04 4.32
C VAL A 31 1.06 -3.60 5.63
N ASN A 32 0.61 -3.11 6.78
CA ASN A 32 1.03 -3.66 8.08
C ASN A 32 0.49 -5.07 8.33
N GLY A 33 -0.73 -5.38 7.87
CA GLY A 33 -1.24 -6.75 7.89
C GLY A 33 -0.42 -7.70 7.02
N ALA A 34 -0.10 -7.28 5.79
CA ALA A 34 0.78 -8.01 4.90
C ALA A 34 2.18 -8.18 5.51
N LYS A 35 2.74 -7.10 6.10
CA LYS A 35 4.03 -7.10 6.79
C LYS A 35 4.06 -8.14 7.90
N SER A 36 3.06 -8.14 8.79
CA SER A 36 3.00 -9.08 9.91
C SER A 36 3.06 -10.54 9.46
N TRP A 37 2.34 -10.88 8.38
CA TRP A 37 2.38 -12.23 7.82
C TRP A 37 3.69 -12.54 7.08
N PHE A 38 4.15 -11.61 6.24
CA PHE A 38 5.37 -11.78 5.44
C PHE A 38 6.64 -11.84 6.30
N THR A 39 6.69 -11.08 7.39
CA THR A 39 7.86 -11.11 8.30
C THR A 39 8.01 -12.42 9.03
N VAL A 40 6.94 -13.22 9.15
CA VAL A 40 6.98 -14.57 9.75
C VAL A 40 7.40 -15.61 8.72
N ALA A 41 6.91 -15.51 7.48
CA ALA A 41 7.20 -16.49 6.44
C ALA A 41 8.55 -16.23 5.72
N PHE A 42 8.81 -14.97 5.35
CA PHE A 42 9.87 -14.56 4.42
C PHE A 42 10.39 -13.13 4.70
N PRO A 43 11.04 -12.88 5.86
CA PRO A 43 11.46 -11.54 6.27
C PRO A 43 12.46 -10.89 5.30
N GLU A 44 13.35 -11.66 4.69
CA GLU A 44 14.38 -11.21 3.76
C GLU A 44 13.80 -10.62 2.46
N TYR A 45 12.61 -11.10 2.06
CA TYR A 45 11.97 -10.71 0.80
C TYR A 45 10.99 -9.55 0.95
N TRP A 46 10.80 -9.02 2.15
CA TRP A 46 9.85 -7.95 2.42
C TRP A 46 10.07 -6.72 1.53
N LEU A 47 11.32 -6.27 1.35
CA LEU A 47 11.63 -5.10 0.53
C LEU A 47 11.35 -5.32 -0.96
N PHE A 48 11.62 -6.53 -1.48
CA PHE A 48 11.28 -6.89 -2.86
C PHE A 48 9.76 -6.92 -3.06
N PHE A 49 9.03 -7.50 -2.10
CA PHE A 49 7.58 -7.49 -2.09
C PHE A 49 7.03 -6.05 -2.04
N LEU A 50 7.61 -5.19 -1.21
CA LEU A 50 7.26 -3.79 -1.09
C LEU A 50 7.41 -3.05 -2.43
N GLY A 51 8.57 -3.21 -3.09
CA GLY A 51 8.85 -2.59 -4.39
C GLY A 51 7.91 -3.09 -5.48
N LEU A 52 7.66 -4.40 -5.53
CA LEU A 52 6.71 -4.99 -6.47
C LEU A 52 5.29 -4.46 -6.24
N MET A 53 4.85 -4.42 -4.98
CA MET A 53 3.54 -3.89 -4.60
C MET A 53 3.40 -2.42 -5.01
N PHE A 54 4.45 -1.61 -4.83
CA PHE A 54 4.44 -0.21 -5.28
C PHE A 54 4.22 -0.09 -6.79
N ILE A 55 4.94 -0.89 -7.59
CA ILE A 55 4.82 -0.89 -9.05
C ILE A 55 3.41 -1.33 -9.47
N LEU A 56 2.90 -2.43 -8.92
CA LEU A 56 1.57 -2.94 -9.25
C LEU A 56 0.47 -1.94 -8.90
N VAL A 57 0.56 -1.32 -7.72
CA VAL A 57 -0.40 -0.30 -7.29
C VAL A 57 -0.33 0.93 -8.20
N THR A 58 0.85 1.41 -8.57
CA THR A 58 0.97 2.60 -9.42
C THR A 58 0.49 2.35 -10.86
N LEU A 59 0.71 1.15 -11.41
CA LEU A 59 0.27 0.79 -12.76
C LEU A 59 -1.24 0.50 -12.82
N PHE A 60 -1.76 -0.34 -11.92
CA PHE A 60 -3.13 -0.85 -12.00
C PHE A 60 -4.13 -0.06 -11.14
N LEU A 61 -3.64 0.61 -10.09
CA LEU A 61 -4.47 1.31 -9.10
C LEU A 61 -4.00 2.78 -8.90
N PRO A 62 -3.93 3.62 -9.95
CA PRO A 62 -3.37 4.97 -9.87
C PRO A 62 -4.14 5.95 -8.98
N ARG A 63 -5.37 5.58 -8.58
CA ARG A 63 -6.21 6.32 -7.61
C ARG A 63 -6.28 5.62 -6.24
N GLY A 64 -5.54 4.55 -6.04
CA GLY A 64 -5.58 3.68 -4.86
C GLY A 64 -6.91 2.93 -4.69
N VAL A 65 -6.99 2.18 -3.59
CA VAL A 65 -8.15 1.37 -3.21
C VAL A 65 -9.40 2.23 -3.03
N ILE A 66 -9.27 3.42 -2.43
CA ILE A 66 -10.40 4.36 -2.28
C ILE A 66 -10.93 4.83 -3.63
N GLY A 67 -10.06 5.08 -4.61
CA GLY A 67 -10.47 5.47 -5.95
C GLY A 67 -11.32 4.39 -6.64
N LEU A 68 -11.02 3.12 -6.38
CA LEU A 68 -11.78 1.98 -6.89
C LEU A 68 -13.16 1.85 -6.21
N LEU A 69 -13.19 1.95 -4.87
CA LEU A 69 -14.41 1.94 -4.07
C LEU A 69 -15.38 3.06 -4.45
N ARG A 70 -14.85 4.27 -4.69
CA ARG A 70 -15.67 5.42 -5.10
C ARG A 70 -16.23 5.26 -6.51
N ARG A 71 -15.47 4.65 -7.43
CA ARG A 71 -15.95 4.37 -8.80
C ARG A 71 -17.11 3.37 -8.79
N ARG A 72 -17.02 2.32 -7.96
CA ARG A 72 -18.12 1.33 -7.80
C ARG A 72 -19.39 1.88 -7.13
N ARG A 73 -19.34 3.05 -6.48
CA ARG A 73 -20.52 3.68 -5.87
C ARG A 73 -21.32 4.55 -6.85
N HIS A 74 -20.82 4.77 -8.06
CA HIS A 74 -21.47 5.59 -9.08
C HIS A 74 -22.05 4.79 -10.26
N ASP A 75 -21.97 3.46 -10.21
CA ASP A 75 -22.65 2.50 -11.10
C ASP A 75 -23.72 1.75 -10.29
#